data_AF-A0A0L9UAI1-F1
#
_entry.id   AF-A0A0L9UAI1-F1
#
_cell.length_a   1.000
_cell.length_b   1.000
_cell.length_c   1.000
_cell.angle_alpha   90.00
_cell.angle_beta   90.00
_cell.angle_gamma   90.00
#
_symmetry.space_group_name_H-M   'P 1'
#
loop_
_entity.id
_entity.type
_entity.pdbx_description
1 polymer ?
#
loop_
_entity_poly.entity_id
_entity_poly.type
_entity_poly.pdbx_seq_one_letter_code
_entity_poly.pdbx_strand_id
1 'polypeptide(L)'
;MEGEGAAVWQGAVLGGILFWIVFASYLDVTRKLRSFFQPWVSHHVETQTSVVLKIQSYGFGFLDALFSGLSCVVSVPFYTGFLPLLFWSGHGKLARQMTLLMAFCDYLGNCIKDVVSAPRPASPPVKRVTATKDEEENALEYGLPSSHTLNTVCLSGYLLHYVLTHTQIQGAYITYLGISLAFMLVLLIGLGRIYLGMHSVVDVLAGLLVGLVILAFWLTVHEHIDSFVISGQNVTSFWAVLSFLLLFAYPTPELPTPSFEFHTAFNGVALGIVAGVQQTYHQFHHGDVPRLFSSELSVLVFAGRMLVGIPTILTVKFCSKALAKWTIPMVANTLGIPIKSTSYIPTLNGSAAVKKSDKLKQGYMQKLLFRYKYKAFDVDTGIRFLQYAGLAWSVVDLVPSLFSYMSL
;
A
#
# COMPACT_ATOMS: atom_id res chain seq x y z
N MET A 1 32.62 14.90 -0.15
CA MET A 1 31.67 15.85 0.47
C MET A 1 30.21 15.48 0.17
N GLU A 2 29.85 14.92 -0.99
CA GLU A 2 28.45 14.53 -1.28
C GLU A 2 27.92 13.38 -0.40
N GLY A 3 28.77 12.41 -0.03
CA GLY A 3 28.34 11.27 0.80
C GLY A 3 28.01 11.61 2.27
N GLU A 4 28.64 12.64 2.85
CA GLU A 4 28.33 13.09 4.20
C GLU A 4 26.94 13.76 4.26
N GLY A 5 26.60 14.57 3.26
CA GLY A 5 25.28 15.20 3.17
C GLY A 5 24.15 14.17 3.03
N ALA A 6 24.36 13.12 2.24
CA ALA A 6 23.39 12.04 2.05
C ALA A 6 23.11 11.25 3.34
N ALA A 7 24.15 10.87 4.07
CA ALA A 7 24.00 10.15 5.34
C ALA A 7 23.29 10.98 6.42
N VAL A 8 23.50 12.31 6.43
CA VAL A 8 22.91 13.20 7.43
C VAL A 8 21.39 13.30 7.29
N TRP A 9 20.84 13.55 6.10
CA TRP A 9 19.38 13.67 5.95
C TRP A 9 18.70 12.32 6.14
N GLN A 10 19.31 11.23 5.66
CA GLN A 10 18.80 9.86 5.87
C GLN A 10 18.72 9.54 7.37
N GLY A 11 19.79 9.82 8.11
CA GLY A 11 19.83 9.66 9.56
C GLY A 11 18.79 10.53 10.27
N ALA A 12 18.61 11.79 9.83
CA ALA A 12 17.61 12.69 10.38
C ALA A 12 16.17 12.19 10.17
N VAL A 13 15.84 11.67 8.99
CA VAL A 13 14.52 11.09 8.69
C VAL A 13 14.25 9.86 9.56
N LEU A 14 15.18 8.90 9.58
CA LEU A 14 15.02 7.67 10.38
C LEU A 14 14.98 7.98 11.88
N GLY A 15 15.83 8.89 12.35
CA GLY A 15 15.84 9.38 13.72
C GLY A 15 14.54 10.11 14.10
N GLY A 16 13.97 10.89 13.17
CA GLY A 16 12.68 11.56 13.34
C GLY A 16 11.52 10.57 13.49
N ILE A 17 11.50 9.50 12.69
CA ILE A 17 10.48 8.44 12.81
C ILE A 17 10.65 7.69 14.13
N LEU A 18 11.89 7.36 14.52
CA LEU A 18 12.16 6.72 15.81
C LEU A 18 11.71 7.61 16.98
N PHE A 19 12.00 8.90 16.92
CA PHE A 19 11.52 9.88 17.89
C PHE A 19 9.98 9.91 17.93
N TRP A 20 9.33 9.93 16.77
CA TRP A 20 7.87 9.87 16.67
C TRP A 20 7.29 8.61 17.32
N ILE A 21 7.87 7.42 17.09
CA ILE A 21 7.43 6.17 17.71
C ILE A 21 7.46 6.29 19.25
N VAL A 22 8.57 6.76 19.80
CA VAL A 22 8.74 6.94 21.25
C VAL A 22 7.77 7.99 21.80
N PHE A 23 7.67 9.13 21.12
CA PHE A 23 6.82 10.26 21.53
C PHE A 23 5.33 9.92 21.47
N ALA A 24 4.88 9.31 20.37
CA ALA A 24 3.49 8.93 20.16
C ALA A 24 3.05 7.88 21.19
N SER A 25 3.93 6.93 21.51
CA SER A 25 3.69 5.93 22.56
C SER A 25 3.67 6.56 23.95
N TYR A 26 4.60 7.46 24.27
CA TYR A 26 4.67 8.09 25.59
C TYR A 26 3.46 8.98 25.90
N LEU A 27 2.95 9.72 24.90
CA LEU A 27 1.85 10.67 25.07
C LEU A 27 0.46 10.08 24.76
N ASP A 28 0.37 8.79 24.42
CA ASP A 28 -0.84 8.11 23.95
C ASP A 28 -1.55 8.91 22.83
N VAL A 29 -0.78 9.39 21.85
CA VAL A 29 -1.27 10.31 20.81
C VAL A 29 -2.46 9.69 20.05
N THR A 30 -2.35 8.42 19.66
CA THR A 30 -3.43 7.70 18.96
C THR A 30 -4.74 7.72 19.74
N ARG A 31 -4.71 7.46 21.05
CA ARG A 31 -5.90 7.45 21.90
C ARG A 31 -6.53 8.85 22.01
N LYS A 32 -5.72 9.89 22.15
CA LYS A 32 -6.19 11.28 22.22
C LYS A 32 -6.85 11.71 20.91
N LEU A 33 -6.18 11.46 19.77
CA LEU A 33 -6.72 11.76 18.45
C LEU A 33 -8.04 11.00 18.21
N ARG A 34 -8.09 9.71 18.56
CA ARG A 34 -9.32 8.90 18.46
C ARG A 34 -10.46 9.52 19.25
N SER A 35 -10.25 9.83 20.54
CA SER A 35 -11.29 10.40 21.41
C SER A 35 -11.83 11.74 20.92
N PHE A 36 -11.03 12.49 20.17
CA PHE A 36 -11.43 13.76 19.59
C PHE A 36 -12.20 13.60 18.27
N PHE A 37 -11.68 12.82 17.33
CA PHE A 37 -12.25 12.71 15.99
C PHE A 37 -13.38 11.68 15.89
N GLN A 38 -13.25 10.53 16.55
CA GLN A 38 -14.18 9.40 16.39
C GLN A 38 -15.64 9.79 16.68
N PRO A 39 -15.99 10.49 17.78
CA PRO A 39 -17.40 10.83 18.06
C PRO A 39 -18.00 11.74 16.99
N TRP A 40 -17.21 12.72 16.51
CA TRP A 40 -17.64 13.64 15.47
C TRP A 40 -17.91 12.89 14.15
N VAL A 41 -17.02 11.98 13.76
CA VAL A 41 -17.19 11.20 12.52
C VAL A 41 -18.37 10.25 12.64
N SER A 42 -18.48 9.50 13.74
CA SER A 42 -19.58 8.56 13.97
C SER A 42 -20.95 9.24 13.88
N HIS A 43 -21.09 10.43 14.46
CA HIS A 43 -22.32 11.21 14.35
C HIS A 43 -22.69 11.57 12.90
N HIS A 44 -21.69 11.95 12.09
CA HIS A 44 -21.91 12.23 10.66
C HIS A 44 -22.25 10.96 9.86
N VAL A 45 -21.61 9.83 10.16
CA VAL A 45 -21.93 8.54 9.53
C VAL A 45 -23.38 8.13 9.81
N GLU A 46 -23.82 8.24 11.07
CA GLU A 46 -25.19 7.91 11.49
C GLU A 46 -26.23 8.82 10.83
N THR A 47 -26.03 10.14 10.88
CA THR A 47 -26.96 11.11 10.26
C THR A 47 -27.06 10.95 8.74
N GLN A 48 -25.94 10.64 8.08
CA GLN A 48 -25.88 10.43 6.63
C GLN A 48 -26.36 9.05 6.17
N THR A 49 -26.65 8.12 7.09
CA THR A 49 -27.15 6.78 6.74
C THR A 49 -28.49 6.87 5.97
N SER A 50 -29.33 7.86 6.28
CA SER A 50 -30.56 8.14 5.54
C SER A 50 -30.32 8.46 4.05
N VAL A 51 -29.25 9.18 3.75
CA VAL A 51 -28.82 9.52 2.38
C VAL A 51 -28.36 8.27 1.64
N VAL A 52 -27.58 7.41 2.31
CA VAL A 52 -27.13 6.12 1.76
C VAL A 52 -28.34 5.26 1.36
N LEU A 53 -29.33 5.12 2.26
CA LEU A 53 -30.54 4.36 1.99
C LEU A 53 -31.36 4.93 0.83
N LYS A 54 -31.46 6.27 0.73
CA LYS A 54 -32.12 6.92 -0.40
C LYS A 54 -31.40 6.64 -1.71
N ILE A 55 -30.07 6.67 -1.74
CA ILE A 55 -29.27 6.31 -2.92
C ILE A 55 -29.49 4.84 -3.30
N GLN A 56 -29.52 3.93 -2.33
CA GLN A 56 -29.78 2.50 -2.56
C GLN A 56 -31.21 2.23 -3.05
N SER A 57 -32.18 3.08 -2.75
CA SER A 57 -33.56 2.92 -3.24
C SER A 57 -33.68 3.03 -4.77
N TYR A 58 -32.72 3.67 -5.44
CA TYR A 58 -32.61 3.72 -6.90
C TYR A 58 -31.98 2.44 -7.50
N GLY A 59 -31.89 1.36 -6.72
CA GLY A 59 -31.14 0.15 -7.06
C GLY A 59 -31.69 -0.60 -8.28
N PHE A 60 -30.94 -0.61 -9.38
CA PHE A 60 -31.13 -1.50 -10.53
C PHE A 60 -29.90 -2.40 -10.67
N GLY A 61 -30.07 -3.67 -11.04
CA GLY A 61 -28.95 -4.64 -11.11
C GLY A 61 -27.80 -4.22 -12.05
N PHE A 62 -28.06 -3.36 -13.04
CA PHE A 62 -27.01 -2.76 -13.86
C PHE A 62 -26.08 -1.83 -13.06
N LEU A 63 -26.62 -1.00 -12.17
CA LEU A 63 -25.83 -0.08 -11.34
C LEU A 63 -25.00 -0.86 -10.31
N ASP A 64 -25.55 -1.92 -9.74
CA ASP A 64 -24.81 -2.85 -8.87
C ASP A 64 -23.57 -3.40 -9.60
N ALA A 65 -23.76 -3.89 -10.83
CA ALA A 65 -22.67 -4.42 -11.65
C ALA A 65 -21.65 -3.34 -12.05
N LEU A 66 -22.13 -2.15 -12.45
CA LEU A 66 -21.28 -1.03 -12.84
C LEU A 66 -20.40 -0.55 -11.69
N PHE A 67 -20.98 -0.29 -10.51
CA PHE A 67 -20.24 0.22 -9.37
C PHE A 67 -19.32 -0.84 -8.75
N SER A 68 -19.74 -2.11 -8.75
CA SER A 68 -18.84 -3.21 -8.37
C SER A 68 -17.65 -3.31 -9.34
N GLY A 69 -17.89 -3.21 -10.64
CA GLY A 69 -16.83 -3.21 -11.66
C GLY A 69 -15.87 -2.02 -11.53
N LEU A 70 -16.39 -0.81 -11.27
CA LEU A 70 -15.58 0.38 -11.02
C LEU A 70 -14.74 0.25 -9.75
N SER A 71 -15.28 -0.37 -8.70
CA SER A 71 -14.56 -0.64 -7.46
C SER A 71 -13.33 -1.54 -7.70
N CYS A 72 -13.44 -2.51 -8.61
CA CYS A 72 -12.32 -3.36 -9.00
C CYS A 72 -11.13 -2.58 -9.59
N VAL A 73 -11.33 -1.42 -10.22
CA VAL A 73 -10.26 -0.60 -10.83
C VAL A 73 -9.27 -0.04 -9.78
N VAL A 74 -9.63 -0.07 -8.51
CA VAL A 74 -8.79 0.47 -7.41
C VAL A 74 -8.54 -0.60 -6.35
N SER A 75 -8.70 -1.86 -6.74
CA SER A 75 -8.48 -3.03 -5.90
C SER A 75 -7.02 -3.50 -5.92
N VAL A 76 -6.63 -4.29 -4.91
CA VAL A 76 -5.30 -4.90 -4.86
C VAL A 76 -4.99 -5.76 -6.09
N PRO A 77 -5.92 -6.59 -6.62
CA PRO A 77 -5.73 -7.29 -7.89
C PRO A 77 -5.44 -6.36 -9.07
N PHE A 78 -6.13 -5.21 -9.17
CA PHE A 78 -5.86 -4.24 -10.22
C PHE A 78 -4.42 -3.75 -10.14
N TYR A 79 -3.95 -3.32 -8.98
CA TYR A 79 -2.55 -2.87 -8.83
C TYR A 79 -1.54 -3.98 -9.11
N THR A 80 -1.85 -5.22 -8.70
CA THR A 80 -1.00 -6.39 -8.95
C THR A 80 -0.85 -6.69 -10.44
N GLY A 81 -1.86 -6.41 -11.27
CA GLY A 81 -1.77 -6.56 -12.73
C GLY A 81 -1.24 -5.31 -13.44
N PHE A 82 -1.77 -4.14 -13.08
CA PHE A 82 -1.51 -2.85 -13.74
C PHE A 82 -0.08 -2.34 -13.55
N LEU A 83 0.51 -2.47 -12.36
CA LEU A 83 1.86 -1.95 -12.11
C LEU A 83 2.95 -2.73 -12.89
N PRO A 84 2.95 -4.08 -12.92
CA PRO A 84 3.88 -4.82 -13.78
C PRO A 84 3.71 -4.51 -15.27
N LEU A 85 2.46 -4.36 -15.74
CA LEU A 85 2.18 -3.93 -17.12
C LEU A 85 2.89 -2.61 -17.46
N LEU A 86 2.85 -1.63 -16.55
CA LEU A 86 3.54 -0.36 -16.74
C LEU A 86 5.06 -0.52 -16.83
N PHE A 87 5.66 -1.31 -15.93
CA PHE A 87 7.11 -1.58 -15.98
C PHE A 87 7.52 -2.22 -17.31
N TRP A 88 6.81 -3.27 -17.72
CA TRP A 88 7.15 -4.05 -18.91
C TRP A 88 6.78 -3.37 -20.23
N SER A 89 5.98 -2.30 -20.17
CA SER A 89 5.66 -1.43 -21.30
C SER A 89 6.74 -0.37 -21.62
N GLY A 90 7.82 -0.33 -20.83
CA GLY A 90 8.90 0.67 -20.98
C GLY A 90 8.63 2.00 -20.26
N HIS A 91 7.51 2.13 -19.55
CA HIS A 91 7.20 3.32 -18.74
C HIS A 91 7.74 3.20 -17.31
N GLY A 92 9.03 2.87 -17.18
CA GLY A 92 9.67 2.58 -15.88
C GLY A 92 9.53 3.70 -14.86
N LYS A 93 9.75 4.96 -15.25
CA LYS A 93 9.59 6.12 -14.35
C LYS A 93 8.17 6.24 -13.80
N LEU A 94 7.16 6.15 -14.68
CA LEU A 94 5.75 6.17 -14.28
C LEU A 94 5.44 5.01 -13.32
N ALA A 95 5.88 3.80 -13.66
CA ALA A 95 5.60 2.59 -12.89
C ALA A 95 6.17 2.66 -11.46
N ARG A 96 7.43 3.09 -11.31
CA ARG A 96 8.05 3.31 -9.99
C ARG A 96 7.30 4.33 -9.18
N GLN A 97 7.03 5.50 -9.76
CA GLN A 97 6.38 6.60 -9.06
C GLN A 97 4.96 6.26 -8.64
N MET A 98 4.19 5.60 -9.51
CA MET A 98 2.85 5.12 -9.15
C MET A 98 2.91 4.07 -8.05
N THR A 99 3.86 3.14 -8.09
CA THR A 99 3.97 2.10 -7.06
C THR A 99 4.28 2.70 -5.69
N LEU A 100 5.25 3.63 -5.63
CA LEU A 100 5.61 4.31 -4.39
C LEU A 100 4.50 5.24 -3.88
N LEU A 101 3.82 5.97 -4.77
CA LEU A 101 2.65 6.77 -4.43
C LEU A 101 1.54 5.90 -3.84
N MET A 102 1.21 4.77 -4.47
CA MET A 102 0.17 3.89 -3.97
C MET A 102 0.53 3.28 -2.62
N ALA A 103 1.79 2.90 -2.40
CA ALA A 103 2.26 2.44 -1.09
C ALA A 103 2.16 3.53 -0.02
N PHE A 104 2.46 4.79 -0.37
CA PHE A 104 2.32 5.93 0.54
C PHE A 104 0.86 6.24 0.87
N CYS A 105 -0.02 6.20 -0.14
CA CYS A 105 -1.47 6.34 0.01
C CYS A 105 -2.06 5.28 0.94
N ASP A 106 -1.68 4.02 0.75
CA ASP A 106 -2.18 2.92 1.57
C ASP A 106 -1.68 3.04 3.02
N TYR A 107 -0.39 3.35 3.22
CA TYR A 107 0.17 3.53 4.54
C TYR A 107 -0.52 4.68 5.30
N LEU A 108 -0.60 5.87 4.70
CA LEU A 108 -1.19 7.03 5.36
C LEU A 108 -2.70 6.91 5.53
N GLY A 109 -3.41 6.40 4.52
CA GLY A 109 -4.86 6.17 4.56
C GLY A 109 -5.23 5.17 5.65
N ASN A 110 -4.51 4.05 5.74
CA ASN A 110 -4.76 3.02 6.76
C ASN A 110 -4.34 3.51 8.17
N CYS A 111 -3.28 4.30 8.29
CA CYS A 111 -2.94 4.98 9.54
C CYS A 111 -4.10 5.87 10.03
N ILE A 112 -4.70 6.69 9.15
CA ILE A 112 -5.83 7.54 9.54
C ILE A 112 -7.04 6.69 9.94
N LYS A 113 -7.35 5.62 9.20
CA LYS A 113 -8.41 4.65 9.53
C LYS A 113 -8.26 4.09 10.94
N ASP A 114 -7.06 3.62 11.28
CA ASP A 114 -6.82 2.96 12.57
C ASP A 114 -6.63 3.96 13.73
N VAL A 115 -6.24 5.21 13.44
CA VAL A 115 -6.25 6.30 14.43
C VAL A 115 -7.69 6.67 14.78
N VAL A 116 -8.52 6.98 13.78
CA VAL A 116 -9.88 7.46 14.00
C VAL A 116 -10.80 6.32 14.44
N SER A 117 -10.62 5.12 13.90
CA SER A 117 -11.46 3.95 14.16
C SER A 117 -12.96 4.23 13.97
N ALA A 118 -13.30 5.02 12.94
CA ALA A 118 -14.68 5.39 12.66
C ALA A 118 -15.47 4.21 12.10
N PRO A 119 -16.67 3.93 12.62
CA PRO A 119 -17.52 2.84 12.14
C PRO A 119 -18.00 3.13 10.71
N ARG A 120 -18.21 2.06 9.94
CA ARG A 120 -18.91 2.14 8.65
C ARG A 120 -20.43 2.27 8.86
N PRO A 121 -21.20 2.65 7.84
CA PRO A 121 -22.65 2.56 7.88
C PRO A 121 -23.13 1.17 8.34
N ALA A 122 -24.09 1.15 9.26
CA ALA A 122 -24.60 -0.07 9.87
C ALA A 122 -25.38 -0.91 8.84
N SER A 123 -25.12 -2.22 8.84
CA SER A 123 -25.74 -3.20 7.94
C SER A 123 -26.25 -4.38 8.79
N PRO A 124 -27.58 -4.52 9.01
CA PRO A 124 -28.69 -3.66 8.57
C PRO A 124 -28.73 -2.27 9.27
N PRO A 125 -29.36 -1.22 8.71
CA PRO A 125 -30.30 -1.22 7.57
C PRO A 125 -29.68 -1.06 6.17
N VAL A 126 -28.40 -0.65 6.05
CA VAL A 126 -27.73 -0.50 4.74
C VAL A 126 -27.42 -1.88 4.16
N LYS A 127 -27.70 -2.11 2.88
CA LYS A 127 -27.32 -3.36 2.20
C LYS A 127 -25.88 -3.23 1.70
N ARG A 128 -24.96 -4.07 2.19
CA ARG A 128 -23.61 -4.15 1.62
C ARG A 128 -23.62 -5.00 0.36
N VAL A 129 -23.23 -4.41 -0.76
CA VAL A 129 -23.07 -5.12 -2.03
C VAL A 129 -21.57 -5.31 -2.24
N THR A 130 -21.10 -6.54 -2.00
CA THR A 130 -19.72 -6.95 -2.20
C THR A 130 -19.67 -7.97 -3.33
N ALA A 131 -18.89 -7.70 -4.38
CA ALA A 131 -18.78 -8.57 -5.54
C ALA A 131 -17.58 -9.52 -5.46
N THR A 132 -16.58 -9.19 -4.64
CA THR A 132 -15.33 -9.94 -4.52
C THR A 132 -14.93 -10.19 -3.07
N LYS A 133 -14.11 -11.22 -2.83
CA LYS A 133 -13.57 -11.55 -1.50
C LYS A 133 -12.74 -10.40 -0.92
N ASP A 134 -11.99 -9.70 -1.76
CA ASP A 134 -11.20 -8.54 -1.32
C ASP A 134 -12.12 -7.41 -0.83
N GLU A 135 -13.30 -7.22 -1.43
CA GLU A 135 -14.28 -6.25 -0.95
C GLU A 135 -14.92 -6.65 0.38
N GLU A 136 -15.11 -7.95 0.62
CA GLU A 136 -15.55 -8.48 1.92
C GLU A 136 -14.50 -8.21 3.00
N GLU A 137 -13.21 -8.48 2.73
CA GLU A 137 -12.12 -8.16 3.65
C GLU A 137 -12.01 -6.65 3.91
N ASN A 138 -12.13 -5.84 2.85
CA ASN A 138 -12.16 -4.38 2.96
C ASN A 138 -13.36 -3.89 3.80
N ALA A 139 -14.48 -4.63 3.84
CA ALA A 139 -15.64 -4.29 4.65
C ALA A 139 -15.38 -4.37 6.16
N LEU A 140 -14.34 -5.12 6.57
CA LEU A 140 -13.92 -5.28 7.96
C LEU A 140 -13.07 -4.10 8.46
N GLU A 141 -12.54 -3.29 7.55
CA GLU A 141 -11.78 -2.08 7.91
C GLU A 141 -12.67 -0.92 8.36
N TYR A 142 -12.08 0.09 8.98
CA TYR A 142 -12.77 1.33 9.32
C TYR A 142 -13.14 2.17 8.08
N GLY A 143 -14.15 3.04 8.26
CA GLY A 143 -14.76 3.79 7.16
C GLY A 143 -13.95 4.99 6.69
N LEU A 144 -13.35 5.75 7.62
CA LEU A 144 -12.72 7.03 7.34
C LEU A 144 -11.19 6.94 7.24
N PRO A 145 -10.54 7.42 6.17
CA PRO A 145 -11.10 7.87 4.90
C PRO A 145 -11.42 6.70 3.95
N SER A 146 -12.22 6.98 2.93
CA SER A 146 -12.43 6.04 1.81
C SER A 146 -11.12 5.84 1.03
N SER A 147 -10.46 4.69 1.21
CA SER A 147 -9.25 4.34 0.46
C SER A 147 -9.49 4.29 -1.04
N HIS A 148 -10.66 3.82 -1.50
CA HIS A 148 -10.96 3.78 -2.94
C HIS A 148 -10.99 5.19 -3.54
N THR A 149 -11.62 6.14 -2.85
CA THR A 149 -11.67 7.55 -3.30
C THR A 149 -10.26 8.17 -3.27
N LEU A 150 -9.54 8.02 -2.16
CA LEU A 150 -8.17 8.52 -1.99
C LEU A 150 -7.23 7.99 -3.08
N ASN A 151 -7.24 6.66 -3.26
CA ASN A 151 -6.41 5.97 -4.24
C ASN A 151 -6.78 6.38 -5.67
N THR A 152 -8.06 6.58 -5.97
CA THR A 152 -8.49 7.07 -7.30
C THR A 152 -7.94 8.46 -7.58
N VAL A 153 -8.02 9.38 -6.62
CA VAL A 153 -7.51 10.75 -6.76
C VAL A 153 -6.01 10.74 -7.07
N CYS A 154 -5.25 9.95 -6.30
CA CYS A 154 -3.80 9.87 -6.48
C CYS A 154 -3.43 9.17 -7.79
N LEU A 155 -4.11 8.07 -8.12
CA LEU A 155 -3.89 7.29 -9.34
C LEU A 155 -4.18 8.12 -10.59
N SER A 156 -5.39 8.67 -10.70
CA SER A 156 -5.82 9.41 -11.89
C SER A 156 -5.13 10.76 -11.99
N GLY A 157 -4.93 11.45 -10.87
CA GLY A 157 -4.25 12.74 -10.82
C GLY A 157 -2.77 12.64 -11.20
N TYR A 158 -2.05 11.65 -10.67
CA TYR A 158 -0.65 11.46 -11.03
C TYR A 158 -0.48 10.96 -12.46
N LEU A 159 -1.35 10.06 -12.93
CA LEU A 159 -1.34 9.61 -14.32
C LEU A 159 -1.59 10.78 -15.28
N LEU A 160 -2.57 11.63 -14.99
CA LEU A 160 -2.85 12.83 -15.77
C LEU A 160 -1.64 13.77 -15.79
N HIS A 161 -1.05 14.05 -14.61
CA HIS A 161 0.16 14.86 -14.51
C HIS A 161 1.29 14.30 -15.38
N TYR A 162 1.56 13.00 -15.30
CA TYR A 162 2.60 12.35 -16.09
C TYR A 162 2.34 12.45 -17.59
N VAL A 163 1.09 12.20 -18.03
CA VAL A 163 0.72 12.34 -19.44
C VAL A 163 0.94 13.77 -19.92
N LEU A 164 0.48 14.78 -19.17
CA LEU A 164 0.62 16.19 -19.58
C LEU A 164 2.07 16.69 -19.58
N THR A 165 2.95 16.13 -18.75
CA THR A 165 4.35 16.56 -18.63
C THR A 165 5.30 15.81 -19.54
N HIS A 166 5.06 14.51 -19.77
CA HIS A 166 6.01 13.64 -20.47
C HIS A 166 5.55 13.24 -21.89
N THR A 167 4.28 13.47 -22.24
CA THR A 167 3.84 13.33 -23.63
C THR A 167 3.89 14.68 -24.32
N GLN A 168 4.36 14.72 -25.57
CA GLN A 168 4.35 15.94 -26.40
C GLN A 168 2.92 16.37 -26.82
N ILE A 169 1.89 15.82 -26.17
CA ILE A 169 0.48 16.10 -26.44
C ILE A 169 0.12 17.38 -25.69
N GLN A 170 0.40 18.52 -26.32
CA GLN A 170 0.10 19.83 -25.76
C GLN A 170 -1.19 20.39 -26.34
N GLY A 171 -2.01 21.00 -25.47
CA GLY A 171 -3.24 21.68 -25.88
C GLY A 171 -4.18 21.89 -24.71
N ALA A 172 -4.79 23.08 -24.63
CA ALA A 172 -5.77 23.40 -23.60
C ALA A 172 -6.93 22.38 -23.62
N TYR A 173 -7.38 21.96 -24.81
CA TYR A 173 -8.43 20.96 -24.97
C TYR A 173 -8.08 19.60 -24.33
N ILE A 174 -6.89 19.07 -24.58
CA ILE A 174 -6.44 17.79 -24.01
C ILE A 174 -6.33 17.89 -22.49
N THR A 175 -5.85 19.03 -21.98
CA THR A 175 -5.77 19.29 -20.55
C THR A 175 -7.16 19.30 -19.92
N TYR A 176 -8.12 20.04 -20.49
CA TYR A 176 -9.50 20.07 -19.99
C TYR A 176 -10.17 18.70 -20.06
N LEU A 177 -9.96 17.95 -21.15
CA LEU A 177 -10.50 16.61 -21.31
C LEU A 177 -9.93 15.66 -20.25
N GLY A 178 -8.61 15.67 -20.03
CA GLY A 178 -7.94 14.85 -19.04
C GLY A 178 -8.39 15.15 -17.60
N ILE A 179 -8.50 16.44 -17.25
CA ILE A 179 -9.05 16.88 -15.95
C ILE A 179 -10.50 16.41 -15.79
N SER A 180 -11.33 16.58 -16.82
CA SER A 180 -12.73 16.16 -16.82
C SER A 180 -12.86 14.65 -16.61
N LEU A 181 -12.05 13.84 -17.31
CA LEU A 181 -12.05 12.38 -17.14
C LEU A 181 -11.59 11.95 -15.75
N ALA A 182 -10.51 12.55 -15.21
CA ALA A 182 -10.04 12.26 -13.87
C ALA A 182 -11.08 12.63 -12.81
N PHE A 183 -11.72 13.79 -12.94
CA PHE A 183 -12.80 14.24 -12.07
C PHE A 183 -14.01 13.30 -12.13
N MET A 184 -14.45 12.93 -13.33
CA MET A 184 -15.56 11.99 -13.52
C MET A 184 -15.27 10.63 -12.90
N LEU A 185 -14.05 10.11 -13.04
CA LEU A 185 -13.65 8.83 -12.44
C LEU A 185 -13.70 8.89 -10.90
N VAL A 186 -13.14 9.95 -10.30
CA VAL A 186 -13.19 10.15 -8.84
C VAL A 186 -14.63 10.26 -8.35
N LEU A 187 -15.48 11.00 -9.06
CA LEU A 187 -16.89 11.16 -8.73
C LEU A 187 -17.63 9.82 -8.81
N LEU A 188 -17.45 9.07 -9.91
CA LEU A 188 -18.10 7.77 -10.12
C LEU A 188 -17.70 6.75 -9.06
N ILE A 189 -16.41 6.66 -8.73
CA ILE A 189 -15.93 5.74 -7.69
C ILE A 189 -16.42 6.17 -6.31
N GLY A 190 -16.34 7.47 -5.98
CA GLY A 190 -16.86 8.00 -4.72
C GLY A 190 -18.34 7.72 -4.51
N LEU A 191 -19.18 8.02 -5.52
CA LEU A 191 -20.62 7.71 -5.50
C LEU A 191 -20.87 6.21 -5.45
N GLY A 192 -20.10 5.41 -6.19
CA GLY A 192 -20.18 3.95 -6.16
C GLY A 192 -19.96 3.37 -4.77
N ARG A 193 -18.99 3.88 -4.00
CA ARG A 193 -18.74 3.41 -2.62
C ARG A 193 -19.88 3.71 -1.65
N ILE A 194 -20.59 4.82 -1.87
CA ILE A 194 -21.80 5.17 -1.11
C ILE A 194 -22.94 4.25 -1.52
N TYR A 195 -23.14 4.06 -2.82
CA TYR A 195 -24.18 3.20 -3.38
C TYR A 195 -24.04 1.73 -2.93
N LEU A 196 -22.83 1.18 -2.95
CA LEU A 196 -22.53 -0.18 -2.47
C LEU A 196 -22.68 -0.35 -0.95
N GLY A 197 -22.98 0.73 -0.22
CA GLY A 197 -23.19 0.71 1.23
C GLY A 197 -21.90 0.56 2.05
N MET A 198 -20.75 0.83 1.43
CA MET A 198 -19.44 0.61 2.05
C MET A 198 -18.95 1.83 2.83
N HIS A 199 -19.32 3.03 2.40
CA HIS A 199 -18.85 4.30 2.97
C HIS A 199 -19.98 5.31 3.07
N SER A 200 -19.89 6.21 4.05
CA SER A 200 -20.74 7.40 4.17
C SER A 200 -20.21 8.56 3.31
N VAL A 201 -20.95 9.66 3.24
CA VAL A 201 -20.53 10.86 2.49
C VAL A 201 -19.28 11.48 3.13
N VAL A 202 -19.19 11.52 4.47
CA VAL A 202 -18.02 12.06 5.18
C VAL A 202 -16.76 11.24 4.89
N ASP A 203 -16.89 9.92 4.75
CA ASP A 203 -15.77 9.02 4.40
C ASP A 203 -15.20 9.33 3.02
N VAL A 204 -16.08 9.56 2.04
CA VAL A 204 -15.71 9.88 0.66
C VAL A 204 -15.11 11.29 0.55
N LEU A 205 -15.70 12.28 1.22
CA LEU A 205 -15.16 13.65 1.23
C LEU A 205 -13.80 13.73 1.90
N ALA A 206 -13.60 13.02 3.01
CA ALA A 206 -12.28 12.92 3.64
C ALA A 206 -11.28 12.18 2.74
N GLY A 207 -11.69 11.10 2.06
CA GLY A 207 -10.86 10.41 1.08
C GLY A 207 -10.44 11.33 -0.07
N LEU A 208 -11.34 12.16 -0.57
CA LEU A 208 -11.04 13.19 -1.58
C LEU A 208 -10.02 14.20 -1.05
N LEU A 209 -10.26 14.78 0.13
CA LEU A 209 -9.40 15.81 0.71
C LEU A 209 -7.99 15.26 1.00
N VAL A 210 -7.91 14.11 1.67
CA VAL A 210 -6.64 13.45 1.99
C VAL A 210 -5.91 13.04 0.71
N GLY A 211 -6.63 12.51 -0.28
CA GLY A 211 -6.05 12.16 -1.59
C GLY A 211 -5.48 13.38 -2.32
N LEU A 212 -6.17 14.52 -2.31
CA LEU A 212 -5.66 15.76 -2.91
C LEU A 212 -4.41 16.28 -2.19
N VAL A 213 -4.39 16.22 -0.86
CA VAL A 213 -3.21 16.61 -0.06
C VAL A 213 -2.02 15.70 -0.36
N ILE A 214 -2.24 14.39 -0.40
CA ILE A 214 -1.19 13.41 -0.75
C ILE A 214 -0.68 13.63 -2.17
N LEU A 215 -1.58 13.82 -3.13
CA LEU A 215 -1.20 14.07 -4.52
C LEU A 215 -0.38 15.37 -4.63
N ALA A 216 -0.83 16.46 -4.01
CA ALA A 216 -0.10 17.73 -4.02
C ALA A 216 1.30 17.56 -3.40
N PHE A 217 1.40 16.89 -2.26
CA PHE A 217 2.68 16.56 -1.65
C PHE A 217 3.55 15.74 -2.61
N TRP A 218 3.02 14.66 -3.19
CA TRP A 218 3.75 13.79 -4.10
C TRP A 218 4.29 14.54 -5.31
N LEU A 219 3.49 15.40 -5.94
CA LEU A 219 3.90 16.22 -7.08
C LEU A 219 5.08 17.15 -6.74
N THR A 220 5.25 17.56 -5.48
CA THR A 220 6.42 18.35 -5.07
C THR A 220 7.69 17.51 -4.85
N VAL A 221 7.54 16.26 -4.37
CA VAL A 221 8.68 15.44 -3.95
C VAL A 221 9.07 14.33 -4.94
N HIS A 222 8.21 13.96 -5.88
CA HIS A 222 8.36 12.78 -6.74
C HIS A 222 9.70 12.73 -7.50
N GLU A 223 10.18 13.85 -8.05
CA GLU A 223 11.48 13.91 -8.74
C GLU A 223 12.66 13.71 -7.78
N HIS A 224 12.59 14.24 -6.55
CA HIS A 224 13.62 14.03 -5.53
C HIS A 224 13.65 12.56 -5.09
N ILE A 225 12.48 11.95 -4.93
CA ILE A 225 12.36 10.52 -4.61
C ILE A 225 12.90 9.69 -5.78
N ASP A 226 12.56 10.00 -7.03
CA ASP A 226 13.07 9.25 -8.20
C ASP A 226 14.59 9.35 -8.27
N SER A 227 15.14 10.56 -8.18
CA SER A 227 16.59 10.80 -8.20
C SER A 227 17.30 10.02 -7.10
N PHE A 228 16.74 10.01 -5.88
CA PHE A 228 17.27 9.21 -4.79
C PHE A 228 17.19 7.70 -5.10
N VAL A 229 16.08 7.20 -5.63
CA VAL A 229 15.88 5.77 -5.92
C VAL A 229 16.73 5.25 -7.10
N ILE A 230 17.18 6.13 -8.01
CA ILE A 230 17.98 5.72 -9.18
C ILE A 230 19.49 5.93 -8.98
N SER A 231 19.88 6.94 -8.21
CA SER A 231 21.27 7.41 -8.14
C SER A 231 21.76 7.68 -6.71
N GLY A 232 20.88 7.54 -5.72
CA GLY A 232 21.21 7.79 -4.33
C GLY A 232 22.21 6.79 -3.77
N GLN A 233 22.87 7.20 -2.68
CA GLN A 233 23.72 6.32 -1.88
C GLN A 233 22.91 5.64 -0.78
N ASN A 234 23.26 4.40 -0.43
CA ASN A 234 22.64 3.63 0.66
C ASN A 234 21.11 3.47 0.55
N VAL A 235 20.56 3.53 -0.67
CA VAL A 235 19.12 3.52 -0.93
C VAL A 235 18.45 2.28 -0.34
N THR A 236 18.91 1.08 -0.69
CA THR A 236 18.33 -0.18 -0.25
C THR A 236 18.39 -0.34 1.27
N SER A 237 19.52 0.01 1.90
CA SER A 237 19.67 -0.03 3.35
C SER A 237 18.77 0.99 4.06
N PHE A 238 18.71 2.22 3.55
CA PHE A 238 17.83 3.25 4.07
C PHE A 238 16.37 2.81 3.99
N TRP A 239 15.94 2.30 2.83
CA TRP A 239 14.56 1.86 2.62
C TRP A 239 14.21 0.63 3.47
N ALA A 240 15.14 -0.30 3.67
CA ALA A 240 14.93 -1.44 4.56
C ALA A 240 14.72 -0.99 6.03
N VAL A 241 15.53 -0.05 6.52
CA VAL A 241 15.37 0.49 7.88
C VAL A 241 14.09 1.32 7.98
N LEU A 242 13.77 2.13 6.96
CA LEU A 242 12.51 2.87 6.88
C LEU A 242 11.31 1.91 6.94
N SER A 243 11.28 0.88 6.09
CA SER A 243 10.22 -0.12 6.08
C SER A 243 10.07 -0.79 7.44
N PHE A 244 11.17 -1.15 8.11
CA PHE A 244 11.13 -1.70 9.45
C PHE A 244 10.54 -0.71 10.47
N LEU A 245 11.00 0.54 10.49
CA LEU A 245 10.50 1.57 11.40
C LEU A 245 9.00 1.86 11.16
N LEU A 246 8.54 1.87 9.91
CA LEU A 246 7.13 2.10 9.59
C LEU A 246 6.20 1.03 10.19
N LEU A 247 6.66 -0.22 10.34
CA LEU A 247 5.87 -1.27 11.03
C LEU A 247 5.60 -0.92 12.50
N PHE A 248 6.51 -0.19 13.15
CA PHE A 248 6.37 0.25 14.55
C PHE A 248 5.76 1.64 14.69
N ALA A 249 5.93 2.50 13.69
CA ALA A 249 5.30 3.82 13.64
C ALA A 249 3.79 3.74 13.36
N TYR A 250 3.31 2.58 12.90
CA TYR A 250 1.91 2.34 12.62
C TYR A 250 1.04 2.43 13.89
N PRO A 251 -0.10 3.14 13.86
CA PRO A 251 -0.96 3.35 15.02
C PRO A 251 -1.69 2.07 15.45
N THR A 252 -1.91 1.89 16.74
CA THR A 252 -2.68 0.74 17.25
C THR A 252 -4.19 0.96 17.09
N PRO A 253 -4.91 0.14 16.31
CA PRO A 253 -6.36 0.28 16.13
C PRO A 253 -7.14 -0.07 17.41
N GLU A 254 -8.42 0.30 17.46
CA GLU A 254 -9.32 -0.06 18.57
C GLU A 254 -9.68 -1.54 18.54
N LEU A 255 -10.01 -2.06 17.35
CA LEU A 255 -10.26 -3.47 17.08
C LEU A 255 -9.25 -3.96 16.03
N PRO A 256 -8.84 -5.24 16.06
CA PRO A 256 -7.97 -5.79 15.03
C PRO A 256 -8.64 -5.70 13.64
N THR A 257 -7.95 -5.07 12.69
CA THR A 257 -8.38 -4.92 11.29
C THR A 257 -7.35 -5.52 10.34
N PRO A 258 -7.75 -5.94 9.12
CA PRO A 258 -6.79 -6.41 8.11
C PRO A 258 -5.88 -5.28 7.56
N SER A 259 -6.15 -4.02 7.89
CA SER A 259 -5.38 -2.85 7.44
C SER A 259 -3.89 -2.92 7.82
N PHE A 260 -3.58 -3.51 8.98
CA PHE A 260 -2.18 -3.76 9.35
C PHE A 260 -1.49 -4.75 8.39
N GLU A 261 -2.21 -5.74 7.88
CA GLU A 261 -1.65 -6.68 6.92
C GLU A 261 -1.46 -6.06 5.54
N PHE A 262 -2.41 -5.19 5.09
CA PHE A 262 -2.31 -4.52 3.81
C PHE A 262 -1.14 -3.54 3.74
N HIS A 263 -0.95 -2.67 4.74
CA HIS A 263 0.19 -1.75 4.72
C HIS A 263 1.52 -2.52 4.74
N THR A 264 1.58 -3.66 5.43
CA THR A 264 2.77 -4.52 5.46
C THR A 264 3.10 -5.08 4.08
N ALA A 265 2.07 -5.50 3.32
CA ALA A 265 2.24 -5.95 1.94
C ALA A 265 2.77 -4.82 1.04
N PHE A 266 2.15 -3.63 1.09
CA PHE A 266 2.57 -2.49 0.27
C PHE A 266 3.96 -1.96 0.64
N ASN A 267 4.31 -1.97 1.93
CA ASN A 267 5.65 -1.63 2.40
C ASN A 267 6.69 -2.63 1.86
N GLY A 268 6.35 -3.92 1.84
CA GLY A 268 7.14 -4.95 1.17
C GLY A 268 7.31 -4.68 -0.33
N VAL A 269 6.21 -4.36 -1.03
CA VAL A 269 6.25 -3.99 -2.46
C VAL A 269 7.19 -2.81 -2.71
N ALA A 270 7.07 -1.74 -1.91
CA ALA A 270 7.92 -0.56 -2.03
C ALA A 270 9.40 -0.91 -1.87
N LEU A 271 9.77 -1.70 -0.84
CA LEU A 271 11.14 -2.17 -0.66
C LEU A 271 11.62 -3.00 -1.85
N GLY A 272 10.81 -3.94 -2.34
CA GLY A 272 11.18 -4.80 -3.47
C GLY A 272 11.42 -4.03 -4.77
N ILE A 273 10.55 -3.04 -5.08
CA ILE A 273 10.76 -2.16 -6.24
C ILE A 273 12.02 -1.33 -6.06
N VAL A 274 12.21 -0.66 -4.92
CA VAL A 274 13.37 0.22 -4.68
C VAL A 274 14.67 -0.57 -4.76
N ALA A 275 14.73 -1.74 -4.11
CA ALA A 275 15.92 -2.60 -4.12
C ALA A 275 16.24 -3.09 -5.54
N GLY A 276 15.24 -3.59 -6.27
CA GLY A 276 15.43 -4.12 -7.61
C GLY A 276 15.77 -3.04 -8.64
N VAL A 277 15.09 -1.89 -8.60
CA VAL A 277 15.39 -0.76 -9.49
C VAL A 277 16.79 -0.24 -9.23
N GLN A 278 17.19 0.01 -7.98
CA GLN A 278 18.53 0.52 -7.69
C GLN A 278 19.62 -0.43 -8.23
N GLN A 279 19.39 -1.73 -8.17
CA GLN A 279 20.32 -2.74 -8.67
C GLN A 279 20.39 -2.80 -10.21
N THR A 280 19.24 -2.66 -10.89
CA THR A 280 19.15 -2.90 -12.34
C THR A 280 18.79 -1.66 -13.16
N TYR A 281 18.87 -0.46 -12.58
CA TYR A 281 18.42 0.78 -13.21
C TYR A 281 19.04 0.98 -14.60
N HIS A 282 20.38 0.90 -14.67
CA HIS A 282 21.13 1.07 -15.90
C HIS A 282 20.89 -0.02 -16.95
N GLN A 283 20.34 -1.17 -16.55
CA GLN A 283 20.09 -2.30 -17.46
C GLN A 283 18.67 -2.28 -18.02
N PHE A 284 17.65 -2.02 -17.18
CA PHE A 284 16.25 -2.25 -17.54
C PHE A 284 15.31 -1.05 -17.30
N HIS A 285 15.73 -0.01 -16.57
CA HIS A 285 14.81 1.04 -16.10
C HIS A 285 15.22 2.47 -16.47
N HIS A 286 16.26 2.63 -17.30
CA HIS A 286 16.72 3.93 -17.80
C HIS A 286 15.72 4.54 -18.80
N GLY A 287 15.91 5.83 -19.13
CA GLY A 287 14.95 6.60 -19.94
C GLY A 287 14.80 6.13 -21.39
N ASP A 288 15.80 5.43 -21.91
CA ASP A 288 15.92 5.01 -23.32
C ASP A 288 15.44 3.58 -23.58
N VAL A 289 14.79 2.95 -22.58
CA VAL A 289 14.24 1.60 -22.74
C VAL A 289 13.10 1.63 -23.80
N PRO A 290 13.01 0.61 -24.68
CA PRO A 290 11.96 0.51 -25.69
C PRO A 290 10.57 0.62 -25.06
N ARG A 291 9.78 1.58 -25.56
CA ARG A 291 8.40 1.81 -25.10
C ARG A 291 7.40 1.03 -25.94
N LEU A 292 6.26 0.68 -25.35
CA LEU A 292 5.13 0.11 -26.05
C LEU A 292 4.76 0.99 -27.26
N PHE A 293 4.59 0.38 -28.43
CA PHE A 293 4.37 1.05 -29.73
C PHE A 293 5.62 1.67 -30.40
N SER A 294 6.82 1.44 -29.86
CA SER A 294 8.07 1.67 -30.61
C SER A 294 8.31 0.54 -31.63
N SER A 295 9.14 0.79 -32.64
CA SER A 295 9.57 -0.23 -33.60
C SER A 295 10.28 -1.43 -32.95
N GLU A 296 10.85 -1.22 -31.76
CA GLU A 296 11.60 -2.21 -30.99
C GLU A 296 10.71 -3.04 -30.07
N LEU A 297 9.56 -2.51 -29.63
CA LEU A 297 8.59 -3.22 -28.78
C LEU A 297 7.21 -3.33 -29.45
N SER A 298 7.08 -4.34 -30.31
CA SER A 298 5.79 -4.67 -30.94
C SER A 298 4.77 -5.20 -29.93
N VAL A 299 3.48 -5.10 -30.27
CA VAL A 299 2.38 -5.60 -29.42
C VAL A 299 2.52 -7.11 -29.15
N LEU A 300 3.02 -7.88 -30.12
CA LEU A 300 3.23 -9.32 -29.98
C LEU A 300 4.35 -9.64 -28.97
N VAL A 301 5.44 -8.88 -29.03
CA VAL A 301 6.57 -9.01 -28.09
C VAL A 301 6.12 -8.63 -26.68
N PHE A 302 5.36 -7.54 -26.53
CA PHE A 302 4.76 -7.16 -25.25
C PHE A 302 3.78 -8.23 -24.72
N ALA A 303 2.97 -8.84 -25.58
CA ALA A 303 2.12 -9.97 -25.19
C ALA A 303 2.97 -11.16 -24.70
N GLY A 304 4.10 -11.44 -25.36
CA GLY A 304 5.10 -12.42 -24.92
C GLY A 304 5.66 -12.10 -23.53
N ARG A 305 6.02 -10.82 -23.28
CA ARG A 305 6.42 -10.33 -21.95
C ARG A 305 5.36 -10.61 -20.89
N MET A 306 4.07 -10.41 -21.18
CA MET A 306 2.99 -10.70 -20.23
C MET A 306 2.85 -12.20 -19.95
N LEU A 307 2.89 -13.01 -21.00
CA LEU A 307 2.75 -14.46 -20.89
C LEU A 307 3.88 -15.11 -20.09
N VAL A 308 5.10 -14.56 -20.14
CA VAL A 308 6.24 -15.03 -19.35
C VAL A 308 6.26 -14.37 -17.96
N GLY A 309 6.02 -13.06 -17.90
CA GLY A 309 6.14 -12.25 -16.69
C GLY A 309 5.10 -12.62 -15.62
N ILE A 310 3.82 -12.71 -15.97
CA ILE A 310 2.74 -12.96 -14.99
C ILE A 310 2.93 -14.31 -14.27
N PRO A 311 3.14 -15.45 -14.96
CA PRO A 311 3.42 -16.72 -14.29
C PRO A 311 4.68 -16.68 -13.42
N THR A 312 5.72 -15.96 -13.87
CA THR A 312 6.97 -15.82 -13.13
C THR A 312 6.76 -15.09 -11.80
N ILE A 313 6.10 -13.92 -11.79
CA ILE A 313 5.85 -13.17 -10.55
C ILE A 313 4.98 -13.95 -9.56
N LEU A 314 4.01 -14.73 -10.06
CA LEU A 314 3.16 -15.58 -9.22
C LEU A 314 3.94 -16.74 -8.62
N THR A 315 4.86 -17.33 -9.39
CA THR A 315 5.77 -18.37 -8.92
C THR A 315 6.70 -17.82 -7.84
N VAL A 316 7.31 -16.64 -8.06
CA VAL A 316 8.15 -15.99 -7.04
C VAL A 316 7.36 -15.64 -5.80
N LYS A 317 6.11 -15.16 -5.93
CA LYS A 317 5.21 -14.90 -4.79
C LYS A 317 5.00 -16.17 -3.96
N PHE A 318 4.79 -17.31 -4.61
CA PHE A 318 4.60 -18.59 -3.93
C PHE A 318 5.89 -19.06 -3.23
N CYS A 319 7.03 -19.04 -3.93
CA CYS A 319 8.33 -19.43 -3.39
C CYS A 319 8.77 -18.53 -2.23
N SER A 320 8.59 -17.21 -2.35
CA SER A 320 8.93 -16.23 -1.31
C SER A 320 8.10 -16.47 -0.05
N LYS A 321 6.80 -16.77 -0.20
CA LYS A 321 5.93 -17.14 0.92
C LYS A 321 6.38 -18.44 1.59
N ALA A 322 6.73 -19.46 0.80
CA ALA A 322 7.20 -20.74 1.34
C ALA A 322 8.51 -20.58 2.12
N LEU A 323 9.46 -19.82 1.57
CA LEU A 323 10.74 -19.51 2.23
C LEU A 323 10.54 -18.69 3.51
N ALA A 324 9.67 -17.68 3.48
CA ALA A 324 9.40 -16.83 4.63
C ALA A 324 8.74 -17.60 5.79
N LYS A 325 7.84 -18.55 5.47
CA LYS A 325 7.24 -19.46 6.46
C LYS A 325 8.27 -20.30 7.22
N TRP A 326 9.40 -20.61 6.61
CA TRP A 326 10.46 -21.40 7.24
C TRP A 326 11.49 -20.51 7.97
N THR A 327 11.97 -19.46 7.30
CA THR A 327 13.04 -18.59 7.80
C THR A 327 12.61 -17.76 9.01
N ILE A 328 11.41 -17.15 9.00
CA ILE A 328 11.01 -16.21 10.06
C ILE A 328 10.82 -16.92 11.40
N PRO A 329 10.09 -18.05 11.51
CA PRO A 329 10.01 -18.78 12.77
C PRO A 329 11.37 -19.28 13.26
N MET A 330 12.25 -19.72 12.35
CA MET A 330 13.60 -20.17 12.69
C MET A 330 14.42 -19.01 13.30
N VAL A 331 14.43 -17.85 12.66
CA VAL A 331 15.14 -16.66 13.17
C VAL A 331 14.53 -16.19 14.50
N ALA A 332 13.21 -16.14 14.62
CA ALA A 332 12.55 -15.74 15.85
C ALA A 332 12.87 -16.69 17.02
N ASN A 333 12.86 -18.00 16.78
CA ASN A 333 13.20 -19.01 17.78
C ASN A 333 14.68 -18.95 18.20
N THR A 334 15.60 -18.72 17.25
CA THR A 334 17.03 -18.56 17.57
C THR A 334 17.32 -17.29 18.37
N LEU A 335 16.55 -16.22 18.14
CA LEU A 335 16.62 -14.98 18.92
C LEU A 335 15.83 -15.03 20.25
N GLY A 336 15.14 -16.14 20.54
CA GLY A 336 14.33 -16.31 21.75
C GLY A 336 13.09 -15.40 21.80
N ILE A 337 12.60 -14.94 20.64
CA ILE A 337 11.43 -14.07 20.55
C ILE A 337 10.17 -14.94 20.55
N PRO A 338 9.21 -14.73 21.48
CA PRO A 338 7.96 -15.49 21.48
C PRO A 338 7.17 -15.20 20.21
N ILE A 339 6.69 -16.24 19.52
CA ILE A 339 5.98 -16.13 18.23
C ILE A 339 4.50 -16.51 18.34
N LYS A 340 3.67 -15.83 17.54
CA LYS A 340 2.27 -16.16 17.27
C LYS A 340 2.06 -16.16 15.76
N SER A 341 1.16 -16.99 15.26
CA SER A 341 0.69 -16.93 13.87
C SER A 341 -0.77 -17.33 13.85
N THR A 342 -1.60 -16.49 13.25
CA THR A 342 -3.05 -16.64 13.17
C THR A 342 -3.52 -17.30 11.88
N SER A 343 -2.79 -17.13 10.77
CA SER A 343 -3.21 -17.45 9.42
C SER A 343 -2.24 -18.39 8.70
N TYR A 344 -0.95 -18.08 8.63
CA TYR A 344 -0.04 -18.83 7.75
C TYR A 344 0.46 -20.14 8.34
N ILE A 345 0.54 -20.23 9.67
CA ILE A 345 0.96 -21.41 10.44
C ILE A 345 -0.02 -21.60 11.62
N PRO A 346 -1.19 -22.25 11.39
CA PRO A 346 -2.23 -22.39 12.41
C PRO A 346 -1.79 -23.21 13.63
N THR A 347 -0.77 -24.06 13.49
CA THR A 347 -0.21 -24.88 14.58
C THR A 347 0.42 -24.04 15.70
N LEU A 348 0.75 -22.77 15.44
CA LEU A 348 1.29 -21.84 16.44
C LEU A 348 0.20 -21.12 17.27
N ASN A 349 -1.08 -21.21 16.89
CA ASN A 349 -2.18 -20.60 17.66
C ASN A 349 -2.46 -21.32 19.00
N GLY A 350 -1.94 -22.54 19.21
CA GLY A 350 -2.23 -23.39 20.38
C GLY A 350 -1.17 -23.43 21.50
N SER A 351 0.02 -22.85 21.31
CA SER A 351 1.15 -23.02 22.25
C SER A 351 1.19 -21.97 23.38
N ALA A 352 0.30 -20.98 23.38
CA ALA A 352 0.25 -19.95 24.42
C ALA A 352 -0.39 -20.40 25.74
N ALA A 353 -0.87 -21.65 25.83
CA ALA A 353 -1.28 -22.26 27.08
C ALA A 353 -0.18 -23.22 27.58
N VAL A 354 0.51 -22.78 28.65
CA VAL A 354 1.37 -23.59 29.53
C VAL A 354 2.78 -23.91 29.01
N LYS A 355 3.73 -23.04 29.34
CA LYS A 355 5.02 -23.46 29.94
C LYS A 355 5.54 -22.36 30.88
N LYS A 356 5.15 -22.45 32.15
CA LYS A 356 5.88 -21.85 33.28
C LYS A 356 7.19 -22.63 33.42
N SER A 357 8.31 -22.12 32.91
CA SER A 357 9.67 -22.32 33.46
C SER A 357 10.67 -21.58 32.57
N ASP A 358 11.17 -20.43 33.00
CA ASP A 358 12.51 -20.29 33.60
C ASP A 358 12.98 -18.84 33.56
N LYS A 359 13.49 -18.37 34.70
CA LYS A 359 14.07 -17.04 34.86
C LYS A 359 15.40 -16.97 34.11
N LEU A 360 15.42 -16.44 32.89
CA LEU A 360 16.66 -16.02 32.24
C LEU A 360 16.87 -14.49 32.38
N LYS A 361 18.08 -14.11 32.79
CA LYS A 361 18.51 -12.74 33.08
C LYS A 361 18.28 -11.81 31.88
N GLN A 362 17.40 -10.83 32.08
CA GLN A 362 17.00 -9.85 31.08
C GLN A 362 18.05 -8.73 30.96
N GLY A 363 18.60 -8.53 29.75
CA GLY A 363 19.61 -7.52 29.46
C GLY A 363 19.04 -6.09 29.48
N TYR A 364 19.87 -5.09 29.81
CA TYR A 364 19.46 -3.68 29.94
C TYR A 364 18.89 -3.08 28.63
N MET A 365 19.39 -3.52 27.47
CA MET A 365 18.87 -3.14 26.14
C MET A 365 17.46 -3.69 25.87
N GLN A 366 17.12 -4.84 26.45
CA GLN A 366 15.81 -5.47 26.33
C GLN A 366 14.74 -4.70 27.15
N LYS A 367 15.15 -4.06 28.25
CA LYS A 367 14.27 -3.18 29.04
C LYS A 367 13.95 -1.85 28.34
N LEU A 368 14.85 -1.35 27.48
CA LEU A 368 14.66 -0.09 26.76
C LEU A 368 13.79 -0.24 25.51
N LEU A 369 13.91 -1.37 24.80
CA LEU A 369 13.12 -1.67 23.59
C LEU A 369 11.74 -2.30 23.89
N PHE A 370 11.56 -2.98 25.02
CA PHE A 370 10.36 -3.78 25.30
C PHE A 370 9.72 -3.45 26.65
N ARG A 371 9.41 -2.16 26.87
CA ARG A 371 8.53 -1.73 27.98
C ARG A 371 7.03 -1.93 27.69
N TYR A 372 6.70 -2.63 26.61
CA TYR A 372 5.35 -3.05 26.27
C TYR A 372 5.12 -4.49 26.74
N LYS A 373 4.02 -4.71 27.48
CA LYS A 373 3.50 -6.02 27.89
C LYS A 373 3.73 -7.07 26.80
N TYR A 374 4.33 -8.21 27.19
CA TYR A 374 4.49 -9.44 26.40
C TYR A 374 3.38 -9.62 25.35
N LYS A 375 3.63 -9.20 24.11
CA LYS A 375 2.88 -9.63 22.93
C LYS A 375 3.86 -10.40 22.07
N ALA A 376 3.55 -11.67 21.83
CA ALA A 376 4.30 -12.51 20.90
C ALA A 376 4.36 -11.84 19.52
N PHE A 377 5.52 -11.93 18.86
CA PHE A 377 5.74 -11.45 17.51
C PHE A 377 4.84 -12.20 16.53
N ASP A 378 4.06 -11.46 15.75
CA ASP A 378 3.20 -12.03 14.73
C ASP A 378 4.01 -12.35 13.46
N VAL A 379 4.27 -13.63 13.26
CA VAL A 379 5.06 -14.12 12.13
C VAL A 379 4.32 -13.89 10.81
N ASP A 380 2.98 -13.79 10.83
CA ASP A 380 2.19 -13.59 9.62
C ASP A 380 2.51 -12.25 8.93
N THR A 381 2.81 -11.23 9.73
CA THR A 381 3.23 -9.90 9.27
C THR A 381 4.54 -9.99 8.49
N GLY A 382 5.57 -10.59 9.09
CA GLY A 382 6.87 -10.74 8.43
C GLY A 382 6.79 -11.60 7.16
N ILE A 383 5.98 -12.66 7.17
CA ILE A 383 5.77 -13.52 6.00
C ILE A 383 5.18 -12.72 4.85
N ARG A 384 4.14 -11.93 5.12
CA ARG A 384 3.49 -11.11 4.09
C ARG A 384 4.44 -10.03 3.56
N PHE A 385 5.21 -9.38 4.43
CA PHE A 385 6.23 -8.40 4.02
C PHE A 385 7.22 -9.00 3.00
N LEU A 386 7.87 -10.12 3.35
CA LEU A 386 8.85 -10.77 2.47
C LEU A 386 8.22 -11.34 1.20
N GLN A 387 7.00 -11.87 1.29
CA GLN A 387 6.27 -12.39 0.14
C GLN A 387 6.06 -11.30 -0.93
N TYR A 388 5.62 -10.12 -0.52
CA TYR A 388 5.33 -9.02 -1.44
C TYR A 388 6.59 -8.26 -1.87
N ALA A 389 7.62 -8.21 -1.02
CA ALA A 389 8.93 -7.72 -1.42
C ALA A 389 9.56 -8.58 -2.52
N GLY A 390 9.51 -9.91 -2.39
CA GLY A 390 9.99 -10.83 -3.42
C GLY A 390 9.19 -10.73 -4.73
N LEU A 391 7.85 -10.62 -4.63
CA LEU A 391 7.00 -10.38 -5.80
C LEU A 391 7.42 -9.10 -6.53
N ALA A 392 7.54 -7.98 -5.80
CA ALA A 392 7.87 -6.70 -6.40
C ALA A 392 9.28 -6.67 -7.00
N TRP A 393 10.27 -7.21 -6.29
CA TRP A 393 11.62 -7.37 -6.81
C TRP A 393 11.64 -8.16 -8.14
N SER A 394 10.85 -9.24 -8.23
CA SER A 394 10.79 -10.03 -9.47
C SER A 394 10.23 -9.27 -10.67
N VAL A 395 9.35 -8.30 -10.46
CA VAL A 395 8.79 -7.45 -11.54
C VAL A 395 9.87 -6.60 -12.19
N VAL A 396 10.83 -6.12 -11.41
CA VAL A 396 11.84 -5.14 -11.85
C VAL A 396 13.21 -5.74 -12.12
N ASP A 397 13.52 -6.93 -11.62
CA ASP A 397 14.85 -7.54 -11.78
C ASP A 397 14.76 -8.88 -12.54
N LEU A 398 14.17 -9.90 -11.91
CA LEU A 398 14.13 -11.25 -12.45
C LEU A 398 13.40 -11.33 -13.80
N VAL A 399 12.22 -10.72 -13.92
CA VAL A 399 11.42 -10.81 -15.15
C VAL A 399 12.07 -10.04 -16.31
N PRO A 400 12.53 -8.79 -16.15
CA PRO A 400 13.30 -8.11 -17.19
C PRO A 400 14.56 -8.86 -17.61
N SER A 401 15.26 -9.49 -16.66
CA SER A 401 16.38 -10.38 -16.96
C SER A 401 15.96 -11.55 -17.86
N LEU A 402 14.84 -12.22 -17.54
CA LEU A 402 14.30 -13.29 -18.39
C LEU A 402 13.90 -12.79 -19.78
N PHE A 403 13.33 -11.59 -19.89
CA PHE A 403 13.03 -11.00 -21.19
C PHE A 403 14.30 -10.83 -22.02
N SER A 404 15.39 -10.35 -21.42
CA SER A 404 16.68 -10.22 -22.12
C SER A 404 17.24 -11.57 -22.62
N TYR A 405 17.10 -12.65 -21.85
CA TYR A 405 17.52 -13.99 -22.26
C TYR A 405 16.65 -14.60 -23.37
N MET A 406 15.36 -14.25 -23.38
CA MET A 406 14.39 -14.74 -24.36
C MET A 406 14.25 -13.83 -25.58
N SER A 407 15.03 -12.75 -25.66
CA SER A 407 14.92 -11.71 -26.69
C SER A 407 13.51 -11.13 -26.80
N LEU A 408 12.86 -10.91 -25.66
CA LEU A 408 11.51 -10.37 -25.50
C LEU A 408 11.47 -8.91 -25.05
#